data_AF-A0A6M2D2E6-F1
#
_entry.id   AF-A0A6M2D2E6-F1
#
_cell.length_a   1.000
_cell.length_b   1.000
_cell.length_c   1.000
_cell.angle_alpha   90.00
_cell.angle_beta   90.00
_cell.angle_gamma   90.00
#
_symmetry.space_group_name_H-M   'P 1'
#
loop_
_entity.id
_entity.type
_entity.pdbx_description
1 polymer ?
#
loop_
_entity_poly.entity_id
_entity_poly.type
_entity_poly.pdbx_seq_one_letter_code
_entity_poly.pdbx_strand_id
1 'polypeptide(L)'
;MDRDVLMILLFVLTVTVVASAQRRRPNFNFQPPAPRHRINVEASGGGRNHRNFNVGGSVHGEYDLYRSRGGTRVVAFGGVAHGATRIDGKTYKGRPQGSVGIGVEIPIGKGR
;
A
#
# COMPACT_ATOMS: atom_id res chain seq x y z
N MET A 1 18.70 -62.45 9.74
CA MET A 1 18.35 -61.05 10.06
C MET A 1 17.23 -61.11 11.07
N ASP A 2 17.53 -60.74 12.31
CA ASP A 2 16.57 -60.85 13.40
C ASP A 2 15.42 -59.86 13.21
N ARG A 3 14.20 -60.27 13.57
CA ARG A 3 12.96 -59.48 13.39
C ARG A 3 13.09 -58.08 13.97
N ASP A 4 13.84 -57.94 15.05
CA ASP A 4 14.09 -56.67 15.74
C ASP A 4 14.91 -55.70 14.90
N VAL A 5 15.90 -56.21 14.15
CA VAL A 5 16.73 -55.40 13.24
C VAL A 5 15.89 -54.86 12.07
N LEU A 6 14.99 -55.71 11.54
CA LEU A 6 14.06 -55.30 10.48
C LEU A 6 13.09 -54.20 10.96
N MET A 7 12.57 -54.33 12.17
CA MET A 7 11.64 -53.36 12.76
C MET A 7 12.31 -52.01 13.01
N ILE A 8 13.54 -52.01 13.54
CA ILE A 8 14.31 -50.78 13.77
C ILE A 8 14.60 -50.08 12.43
N LEU A 9 15.00 -50.83 11.41
CA LEU A 9 15.27 -50.28 10.08
C LEU A 9 14.03 -49.60 9.48
N LEU A 10 12.88 -50.28 9.54
CA LEU A 10 11.60 -49.74 9.05
C LEU A 10 11.21 -48.47 9.81
N PHE A 11 11.37 -48.45 11.13
CA PHE A 11 11.05 -47.28 11.94
C PHE A 11 11.92 -46.07 11.55
N VAL A 12 13.23 -46.25 11.44
CA VAL A 12 14.16 -45.18 11.03
C VAL A 12 13.82 -44.66 9.63
N LEU A 13 13.48 -45.56 8.70
CA LEU A 13 13.10 -45.19 7.34
C LEU A 13 11.83 -44.32 7.33
N THR A 14 10.80 -44.71 8.09
CA THR A 14 9.53 -43.95 8.15
C THR A 14 9.73 -42.54 8.72
N VAL A 15 10.50 -42.41 9.81
CA VAL A 15 10.80 -41.10 10.43
C VAL A 15 11.54 -40.20 9.44
N THR A 16 12.49 -40.76 8.68
CA THR A 16 13.29 -40.01 7.70
C THR A 16 12.43 -39.50 6.54
N VAL A 17 11.49 -40.32 6.05
CA VAL A 17 10.56 -39.93 4.97
C VAL A 17 9.63 -38.81 5.44
N VAL A 18 9.06 -38.90 6.65
CA VAL A 18 8.19 -37.84 7.19
C VAL A 18 8.96 -36.54 7.40
N ALA A 19 10.18 -36.62 7.94
CA ALA A 19 11.02 -35.44 8.18
C ALA A 19 11.43 -34.73 6.88
N SER A 20 11.68 -35.48 5.81
CA SER A 20 11.99 -34.91 4.48
C SER A 20 10.76 -34.31 3.80
N ALA A 21 9.58 -34.92 3.95
CA ALA A 21 8.31 -34.40 3.42
C ALA A 21 7.82 -33.13 4.13
N GLN A 22 8.19 -32.94 5.40
CA GLN A 22 7.83 -31.75 6.18
C GLN A 22 8.69 -30.51 5.89
N ARG A 23 9.72 -30.60 5.03
CA ARG A 23 10.48 -29.43 4.55
C ARG A 23 9.59 -28.57 3.67
N ARG A 24 8.76 -27.75 4.32
CA ARG A 24 8.02 -26.64 3.69
C ARG A 24 9.05 -25.77 2.97
N ARG A 25 8.93 -25.67 1.66
CA ARG A 25 9.76 -24.77 0.85
C ARG A 25 9.62 -23.35 1.43
N PRO A 26 10.71 -22.65 1.73
CA PRO A 26 10.62 -21.24 2.09
C PRO A 26 10.02 -20.49 0.90
N ASN A 27 8.82 -19.96 1.08
CA ASN A 27 8.18 -19.11 0.09
C ASN A 27 8.85 -17.73 0.16
N PHE A 28 9.96 -17.59 -0.55
CA PHE A 28 10.60 -16.29 -0.74
C PHE A 28 9.77 -15.49 -1.74
N ASN A 29 8.72 -14.84 -1.23
CA ASN A 29 7.94 -13.93 -2.05
C ASN A 29 8.72 -12.61 -2.19
N PHE A 30 9.60 -12.53 -3.19
CA PHE A 30 10.43 -11.37 -3.51
C PHE A 30 9.66 -10.21 -4.17
N GLN A 31 8.32 -10.27 -4.19
CA GLN A 31 7.54 -9.13 -4.64
C GLN A 31 7.71 -8.01 -3.60
N PRO A 32 8.29 -6.87 -3.98
CA PRO A 32 8.43 -5.76 -3.06
C PRO A 32 7.03 -5.40 -2.55
N PRO A 33 6.85 -5.27 -1.22
CA PRO A 33 5.58 -4.81 -0.69
C PRO A 33 5.25 -3.47 -1.33
N ALA A 34 4.04 -3.36 -1.90
CA ALA A 34 3.62 -2.13 -2.58
C ALA A 34 3.93 -0.91 -1.68
N PRO A 35 4.44 0.20 -2.25
CA PRO A 35 4.91 1.36 -1.48
C PRO A 35 3.89 1.78 -0.43
N ARG A 36 4.33 1.85 0.84
CA ARG A 36 3.52 2.24 1.99
C ARG A 36 3.26 3.74 2.05
N HIS A 37 3.96 4.51 1.23
CA HIS A 37 3.82 5.95 1.11
C HIS A 37 3.42 6.26 -0.34
N ARG A 38 2.38 7.05 -0.51
CA ARG A 38 1.98 7.60 -1.81
C ARG A 38 1.94 9.10 -1.66
N ILE A 39 2.65 9.80 -2.54
CA ILE A 39 2.67 11.26 -2.56
C ILE A 39 2.21 11.66 -3.94
N ASN A 40 1.07 12.33 -4.00
CA ASN A 40 0.53 12.92 -5.22
C ASN A 40 0.73 14.43 -5.13
N VAL A 41 1.50 14.97 -6.07
CA VAL A 41 1.67 16.40 -6.25
C VAL A 41 0.97 16.76 -7.55
N GLU A 42 -0.07 17.58 -7.44
CA GLU A 42 -0.79 18.10 -8.59
C GLU A 42 -0.51 19.59 -8.69
N ALA A 43 -0.07 20.02 -9.86
CA ALA A 43 0.05 21.42 -10.21
C ALA A 43 -0.88 21.67 -11.40
N SER A 44 -1.82 22.59 -11.21
CA SER A 44 -2.73 23.08 -12.23
C SER A 44 -2.35 24.51 -12.58
N GLY A 45 -2.17 24.78 -13.86
CA GLY A 45 -1.80 26.09 -14.35
C GLY A 45 -2.45 26.30 -15.72
N GLY A 46 -3.31 27.31 -15.85
CA GLY A 46 -4.01 27.62 -17.08
C GLY A 46 -4.20 29.12 -17.23
N GLY A 47 -3.71 29.68 -18.33
CA GLY A 47 -3.81 31.11 -18.63
C GLY A 47 -4.41 31.33 -20.01
N ARG A 48 -5.52 32.08 -20.08
CA ARG A 48 -6.17 32.42 -21.36
C ARG A 48 -5.67 33.75 -21.92
N ASN A 49 -5.18 34.65 -21.06
CA ASN A 49 -4.56 35.93 -21.42
C ASN A 49 -3.79 36.52 -20.21
N HIS A 50 -2.96 37.55 -20.38
CA HIS A 50 -2.18 38.17 -19.31
C HIS A 50 -3.04 38.73 -18.16
N ARG A 51 -4.32 39.03 -18.44
CA ARG A 51 -5.32 39.48 -17.46
C ARG A 51 -6.06 38.35 -16.75
N ASN A 52 -6.07 37.13 -17.31
CA ASN A 52 -6.82 35.98 -16.82
C ASN A 52 -5.93 34.72 -16.77
N PHE A 53 -5.48 34.36 -15.57
CA PHE A 53 -4.73 33.13 -15.31
C PHE A 53 -5.20 32.45 -14.03
N ASN A 54 -5.14 31.13 -14.00
CA ASN A 54 -5.39 30.33 -12.83
C ASN A 54 -4.16 29.45 -12.57
N VAL A 55 -3.64 29.51 -11.35
CA VAL A 55 -2.52 28.68 -10.89
C VAL A 55 -2.92 28.11 -9.54
N GLY A 56 -2.91 26.79 -9.41
CA GLY A 56 -3.20 26.08 -8.18
C GLY A 56 -2.30 24.88 -8.03
N GLY A 57 -1.86 24.61 -6.81
CA GLY A 57 -1.09 23.43 -6.46
C GLY A 57 -1.77 22.69 -5.32
N SER A 58 -1.73 21.36 -5.37
CA SER A 58 -2.10 20.52 -4.25
C SER A 58 -1.09 19.42 -4.03
N VAL A 59 -0.81 19.15 -2.76
CA VAL A 59 0.06 18.07 -2.31
C VAL A 59 -0.78 17.18 -1.42
N HIS A 60 -0.86 15.90 -1.77
CA HIS A 60 -1.53 14.87 -1.01
C HIS A 60 -0.52 13.78 -0.66
N GLY A 61 -0.43 13.44 0.62
CA GLY A 61 0.35 12.34 1.14
C GLY A 61 -0.57 11.31 1.78
N GLU A 62 -0.42 10.06 1.38
CA GLU A 62 -1.07 8.91 1.98
C GLU A 62 -0.01 7.98 2.57
N TYR A 63 -0.30 7.45 3.75
CA TYR A 63 0.57 6.55 4.50
C TYR A 63 -0.21 5.34 4.98
N ASP A 64 0.14 4.16 4.48
CA ASP A 64 -0.34 2.88 4.99
C ASP A 64 0.29 2.61 6.38
N LEU A 65 -0.46 2.92 7.43
CA LEU A 65 -0.10 2.65 8.82
C LEU A 65 -0.02 1.14 9.09
N TYR A 66 -0.94 0.38 8.51
CA TYR A 66 -1.04 -1.06 8.76
C TYR A 66 -1.63 -1.79 7.56
N ARG A 67 -1.11 -2.99 7.27
CA ARG A 67 -1.65 -3.89 6.24
C ARG A 67 -1.70 -5.31 6.78
N SER A 68 -2.91 -5.85 6.91
CA SER A 68 -3.15 -7.23 7.32
C SER A 68 -2.94 -8.21 6.15
N ARG A 69 -2.57 -9.46 6.46
CA ARG A 69 -2.52 -10.57 5.47
C ARG A 69 -3.88 -10.83 4.81
N GLY A 70 -4.99 -10.44 5.45
CA GLY A 70 -6.36 -10.51 4.90
C GLY A 70 -6.73 -9.35 3.96
N GLY A 71 -5.78 -8.45 3.65
CA GLY A 71 -5.99 -7.34 2.72
C GLY A 71 -6.57 -6.06 3.35
N THR A 72 -6.96 -6.08 4.63
CA THR A 72 -7.34 -4.87 5.37
C THR A 72 -6.16 -3.90 5.45
N ARG A 73 -6.38 -2.62 5.13
CA ARG A 73 -5.39 -1.57 5.22
C ARG A 73 -5.90 -0.42 6.08
N VAL A 74 -5.01 0.16 6.87
CA VAL A 74 -5.27 1.41 7.59
C VAL A 74 -4.40 2.47 6.94
N VAL A 75 -5.03 3.51 6.41
CA VAL A 75 -4.40 4.58 5.65
C VAL A 75 -4.59 5.88 6.40
N ALA A 76 -3.52 6.57 6.73
CA ALA A 76 -3.58 7.98 7.10
C ALA A 76 -3.37 8.81 5.83
N PHE A 77 -4.21 9.82 5.61
CA PHE A 77 -4.06 10.74 4.50
C PHE A 77 -4.02 12.17 5.01
N GLY A 78 -3.21 12.99 4.35
CA GLY A 78 -3.04 14.40 4.65
C GLY A 78 -2.78 15.15 3.35
N GLY A 79 -3.48 16.26 3.15
CA GLY A 79 -3.38 17.04 1.92
C GLY A 79 -3.53 18.52 2.17
N VAL A 80 -2.84 19.30 1.36
CA VAL A 80 -2.96 20.75 1.31
C VAL A 80 -3.10 21.19 -0.13
N ALA A 81 -4.07 22.06 -0.38
CA ALA A 81 -4.31 22.66 -1.69
C ALA A 81 -4.34 24.18 -1.54
N HIS A 82 -3.66 24.88 -2.45
CA HIS A 82 -3.66 26.32 -2.50
C HIS A 82 -3.63 26.80 -3.94
N GLY A 83 -4.39 27.84 -4.25
CA GLY A 83 -4.43 28.39 -5.60
C GLY A 83 -4.74 29.86 -5.64
N ALA A 84 -4.37 30.50 -6.73
CA ALA A 84 -4.63 31.89 -7.05
C ALA A 84 -5.19 31.97 -8.47
N THR A 85 -6.29 32.69 -8.60
CA THR A 85 -6.98 32.92 -9.87
C THR A 85 -7.04 34.42 -10.11
N ARG A 86 -6.60 34.87 -11.28
CA ARG A 86 -6.74 36.24 -11.75
C ARG A 86 -7.87 36.31 -12.76
N ILE A 87 -8.86 37.16 -12.51
CA ILE A 87 -10.01 37.41 -13.39
C ILE A 87 -10.13 38.91 -13.57
N ASP A 88 -10.10 39.34 -14.83
CA ASP A 88 -10.24 40.73 -15.27
C ASP A 88 -9.27 41.68 -14.56
N GLY A 89 -8.00 41.26 -14.47
CA GLY A 89 -6.95 42.03 -13.82
C GLY A 89 -6.96 41.97 -12.29
N LYS A 90 -8.04 41.50 -11.64
CA LYS A 90 -8.14 41.32 -10.19
C LYS A 90 -7.66 39.92 -9.78
N THR A 91 -6.74 39.88 -8.82
CA THR A 91 -6.19 38.63 -8.31
C THR A 91 -6.98 38.16 -7.09
N TYR A 92 -7.57 36.98 -7.20
CA TYR A 92 -8.28 36.28 -6.13
C TYR A 92 -7.39 35.15 -5.61
N LYS A 93 -6.95 35.26 -4.36
CA LYS A 93 -6.30 34.14 -3.67
C LYS A 93 -7.36 33.18 -3.17
N GLY A 94 -7.32 31.94 -3.65
CA GLY A 94 -8.09 30.85 -3.10
C GLY A 94 -7.66 30.59 -1.66
N ARG A 95 -8.61 30.23 -0.80
CA ARG A 95 -8.27 29.85 0.58
C ARG A 95 -7.48 28.53 0.54
N PRO A 96 -6.42 28.40 1.35
CA PRO A 96 -5.78 27.11 1.53
C PRO A 96 -6.81 26.12 2.06
N GLN A 97 -6.93 24.97 1.40
CA GLN A 97 -7.77 23.85 1.84
C GLN A 97 -6.84 22.76 2.35
N GLY A 98 -7.00 22.40 3.63
CA GLY A 98 -6.26 21.31 4.26
C GLY A 98 -7.22 20.20 4.63
N SER A 99 -6.83 18.96 4.34
CA SER A 99 -7.58 17.77 4.75
C SER A 99 -6.64 16.80 5.43
N VAL A 100 -7.04 16.28 6.60
CA VAL A 100 -6.34 15.19 7.28
C VAL A 100 -7.38 14.17 7.69
N GLY A 101 -7.10 12.90 7.50
CA GLY A 101 -8.00 11.83 7.90
C GLY A 101 -7.33 10.47 8.00
N ILE A 102 -8.07 9.54 8.58
CA ILE A 102 -7.67 8.14 8.70
C ILE A 102 -8.80 7.32 8.07
N GLY A 103 -8.43 6.49 7.10
CA GLY A 103 -9.32 5.55 6.43
C GLY A 103 -8.95 4.11 6.80
N VAL A 104 -9.96 3.24 6.87
CA VAL A 104 -9.76 1.79 6.94
C VAL A 104 -10.32 1.21 5.66
N GLU A 105 -9.46 0.64 4.83
CA GLU A 105 -9.85 -0.11 3.63
C GLU A 105 -10.06 -1.57 4.03
N ILE A 106 -11.32 -2.02 4.01
CA ILE A 106 -11.68 -3.41 4.25
C ILE A 106 -12.03 -4.02 2.89
N PRO A 107 -11.26 -5.01 2.39
CA PRO A 107 -11.63 -5.69 1.15
C PRO A 107 -12.90 -6.51 1.38
N ILE A 108 -14.03 -6.03 0.87
CA ILE A 108 -15.29 -6.78 0.82
C ILE A 108 -15.22 -7.69 -0.40
N GLY A 109 -14.74 -8.92 -0.19
CA GLY A 109 -14.74 -9.95 -1.23
C GLY A 109 -13.40 -10.66 -1.42
N LYS A 110 -13.14 -11.65 -0.58
CA LYS A 110 -12.69 -12.98 -1.03
C LYS A 110 -13.32 -13.99 -0.09
N GLY A 111 -14.62 -14.21 -0.30
CA GLY A 111 -15.28 -15.39 0.24
C GLY A 111 -14.71 -16.60 -0.46
N ARG A 112 -13.94 -17.39 0.31
CA ARG A 112 -13.52 -18.78 0.08
C ARG A 112 -12.80 -19.11 -1.23
#